data_AF-A0A2E1WQQ1-F1
#
_entry.id   AF-A0A2E1WQQ1-F1
#
_cell.length_a   1.000
_cell.length_b   1.000
_cell.length_c   1.000
_cell.angle_alpha   90.00
_cell.angle_beta   90.00
_cell.angle_gamma   90.00
#
_symmetry.space_group_name_H-M   'P 1'
#
loop_
_entity.id
_entity.type
_entity.pdbx_description
1 polymer ?
#
loop_
_entity_poly.entity_id
_entity_poly.type
_entity_poly.pdbx_seq_one_letter_code
_entity_poly.pdbx_strand_id
1 'polypeptide(L)'
;MKNLRFDENCELCEAARFTHWYYEDEVCWVADCEACSTPMVVWKSHGTEPTSGEVDWMLARLSDAGLQRFGKEVGSLDRTMRQIPEHFHAHIRDPQWLSRRWAEAPSKYSGVGGLRQLVR
;
A
#
# COMPACT_ATOMS: atom_id res chain seq x y z
N MET A 1 6.59 -21.84 -8.71
CA MET A 1 5.48 -20.89 -8.81
C MET A 1 4.62 -21.05 -7.58
N LYS A 2 4.38 -19.99 -6.80
CA LYS A 2 3.45 -20.03 -5.66
C LYS A 2 2.02 -20.13 -6.20
N ASN A 3 1.18 -20.94 -5.57
CA ASN A 3 -0.25 -20.98 -5.88
C ASN A 3 -0.94 -19.85 -5.09
N LEU A 4 -1.18 -18.71 -5.74
CA LEU A 4 -1.86 -17.58 -5.13
C LEU A 4 -3.36 -17.88 -5.02
N ARG A 5 -3.98 -17.52 -3.89
CA ARG A 5 -5.45 -17.52 -3.77
C ARG A 5 -5.98 -16.19 -4.28
N PHE A 6 -7.10 -16.21 -4.98
CA PHE A 6 -7.73 -15.03 -5.56
C PHE A 6 -9.24 -15.08 -5.31
N ASP A 7 -9.84 -13.93 -5.01
CA ASP A 7 -11.29 -13.72 -4.95
C ASP A 7 -11.66 -12.60 -5.91
N GLU A 8 -12.56 -12.89 -6.86
CA GLU A 8 -13.02 -11.93 -7.87
C GLU A 8 -13.85 -10.79 -7.29
N ASN A 9 -14.37 -10.93 -6.07
CA ASN A 9 -15.15 -9.91 -5.37
C ASN A 9 -14.28 -9.04 -4.44
N CYS A 10 -12.97 -9.25 -4.42
CA CYS A 10 -12.06 -8.52 -3.54
C CYS A 10 -11.28 -7.45 -4.31
N GLU A 11 -11.48 -6.18 -3.96
CA GLU A 11 -10.81 -5.03 -4.59
C GLU A 11 -9.28 -5.08 -4.44
N LEU A 12 -8.77 -5.71 -3.37
CA LEU A 12 -7.33 -5.91 -3.15
C LEU A 12 -6.74 -7.03 -4.02
N CYS A 13 -7.55 -8.02 -4.40
CA CYS A 13 -7.16 -9.02 -5.38
C CYS A 13 -7.07 -8.44 -6.78
N GLU A 14 -7.99 -7.54 -7.16
CA GLU A 14 -7.95 -6.83 -8.45
C GLU A 14 -6.65 -6.03 -8.63
N ALA A 15 -6.14 -5.44 -7.54
CA ALA A 15 -4.89 -4.66 -7.53
C ALA A 15 -4.89 -3.53 -8.59
N ALA A 16 -6.04 -2.87 -8.76
CA ALA A 16 -6.20 -1.81 -9.73
C ALA A 16 -5.25 -0.63 -9.42
N ARG A 17 -4.60 -0.11 -10.46
CA ARG A 17 -3.47 0.82 -10.34
C ARG A 17 -3.89 2.28 -10.50
N PHE A 18 -4.66 2.78 -9.54
CA PHE A 18 -5.19 4.14 -9.53
C PHE A 18 -4.62 5.01 -8.39
N THR A 19 -3.55 4.58 -7.74
CA THR A 19 -2.80 5.40 -6.78
C THR A 19 -1.31 5.30 -7.09
N HIS A 20 -0.46 5.98 -6.34
CA HIS A 20 0.99 5.84 -6.52
C HIS A 20 1.46 4.48 -5.99
N TRP A 21 2.22 3.75 -6.80
CA TRP A 21 2.81 2.47 -6.46
C TRP A 21 4.30 2.63 -6.14
N TYR A 22 4.71 2.09 -5.00
CA TYR A 22 6.09 2.13 -4.52
C TYR A 22 6.84 0.84 -4.89
N TYR A 23 6.14 -0.30 -4.85
CA TYR A 23 6.76 -1.61 -4.94
C TYR A 23 5.77 -2.68 -5.40
N GLU A 24 6.29 -3.70 -6.08
CA GLU A 24 5.57 -4.93 -6.37
C GLU A 24 6.56 -6.08 -6.59
N ASP A 25 6.24 -7.25 -6.05
CA ASP A 25 6.94 -8.51 -6.31
C ASP A 25 5.99 -9.71 -6.27
N GLU A 26 6.49 -10.93 -6.17
CA GLU A 26 5.67 -12.15 -6.10
C GLU A 26 4.89 -12.32 -4.78
N VAL A 27 5.22 -11.57 -3.73
CA VAL A 27 4.60 -11.68 -2.41
C VAL A 27 3.55 -10.59 -2.20
N CYS A 28 3.83 -9.36 -2.61
CA CYS A 28 3.02 -8.21 -2.25
C CYS A 28 3.09 -7.08 -3.27
N TRP A 29 2.21 -6.11 -3.09
CA TRP A 29 2.32 -4.79 -3.70
C TRP A 29 2.20 -3.71 -2.63
N VAL A 30 2.82 -2.56 -2.89
CA VAL A 30 2.78 -1.39 -1.99
C VAL A 30 2.36 -0.18 -2.81
N ALA A 31 1.28 0.46 -2.39
CA ALA A 31 0.73 1.64 -3.03
C ALA A 31 0.08 2.55 -1.99
N ASP A 32 -0.20 3.81 -2.35
CA ASP A 32 -1.03 4.65 -1.49
C ASP A 32 -2.46 4.10 -1.45
N CYS A 33 -3.04 3.99 -0.26
CA CYS A 33 -4.45 3.67 -0.09
C CYS A 33 -5.30 4.87 -0.52
N GLU A 34 -6.30 4.66 -1.37
CA GLU A 34 -7.22 5.72 -1.80
C GLU A 34 -7.97 6.35 -0.62
N ALA A 35 -8.51 5.53 0.27
CA ALA A 35 -9.32 5.99 1.40
C ALA A 35 -8.48 6.71 2.47
N CYS A 36 -7.26 6.23 2.75
CA CYS A 36 -6.42 6.76 3.82
C CYS A 36 -5.41 7.81 3.34
N SER A 37 -5.07 7.82 2.04
CA SER A 37 -3.99 8.64 1.46
C SER A 37 -2.61 8.40 2.10
N THR A 38 -2.36 7.18 2.57
CA THR A 38 -1.06 6.75 3.12
C THR A 38 -0.62 5.42 2.50
N PRO A 39 0.69 5.10 2.51
CA PRO A 39 1.18 3.84 1.99
C PRO A 39 0.52 2.64 2.68
N MET A 40 0.13 1.67 1.86
CA MET A 40 -0.44 0.39 2.24
C MET A 40 0.32 -0.72 1.52
N VAL A 41 0.67 -1.78 2.25
CA VAL A 41 1.11 -3.05 1.66
C VAL A 41 -0.04 -4.03 1.67
N VAL A 42 -0.16 -4.82 0.61
CA VAL A 42 -1.16 -5.86 0.47
C VAL A 42 -0.49 -7.15 0.05
N TRP A 43 -0.87 -8.24 0.71
CA TRP A 43 -0.41 -9.58 0.33
C TRP A 43 -1.04 -9.98 -1.00
N LYS A 44 -0.29 -10.53 -1.95
CA LYS A 44 -0.85 -10.90 -3.27
C LYS A 44 -1.84 -12.06 -3.20
N SER A 45 -1.67 -12.98 -2.25
CA SER A 45 -2.65 -14.03 -2.02
C SER A 45 -3.81 -13.50 -1.18
N HIS A 46 -5.02 -13.86 -1.55
CA HIS A 46 -6.20 -13.64 -0.72
C HIS A 46 -6.12 -14.44 0.58
N GLY A 47 -6.63 -13.86 1.67
CA GLY A 47 -6.61 -14.40 3.02
C GLY A 47 -5.89 -13.49 4.02
N THR A 48 -5.98 -13.88 5.30
CA THR A 48 -5.51 -13.05 6.43
C THR A 48 -4.27 -13.61 7.14
N GLU A 49 -3.80 -14.80 6.74
CA GLU A 49 -2.74 -15.56 7.40
C GLU A 49 -1.52 -15.79 6.49
N PRO A 50 -0.82 -14.73 6.04
CA PRO A 50 0.50 -14.88 5.43
C PRO A 50 1.48 -15.51 6.43
N THR A 51 2.50 -16.20 5.92
CA THR A 51 3.58 -16.74 6.76
C THR A 51 4.34 -15.60 7.45
N SER A 52 4.99 -15.89 8.58
CA SER A 52 5.78 -14.87 9.31
C SER A 52 6.84 -14.20 8.42
N GLY A 53 7.53 -14.97 7.57
CA GLY A 53 8.51 -14.41 6.62
C GLY A 53 7.89 -13.51 5.56
N GLU A 54 6.67 -13.79 5.10
CA GLU A 54 5.95 -12.89 4.20
C GLU A 54 5.49 -11.62 4.92
N VAL A 55 5.02 -11.74 6.17
CA VAL A 55 4.68 -10.58 7.00
C VAL A 55 5.91 -9.68 7.15
N ASP A 56 7.03 -10.21 7.61
CA ASP A 56 8.26 -9.43 7.82
C ASP A 56 8.71 -8.73 6.53
N TRP A 57 8.64 -9.44 5.40
CA TRP A 57 8.94 -8.87 4.09
C TRP A 57 8.02 -7.72 3.70
N MET A 58 6.70 -7.91 3.83
CA MET A 58 5.71 -6.88 3.54
C MET A 58 5.88 -5.64 4.42
N LEU A 59 6.14 -5.83 5.72
CA LEU A 59 6.34 -4.72 6.64
C LEU A 59 7.63 -3.94 6.34
N ALA A 60 8.68 -4.62 5.89
CA ALA A 60 9.90 -3.95 5.43
C ALA A 60 9.64 -3.08 4.19
N ARG A 61 8.95 -3.63 3.17
CA ARG A 61 8.58 -2.87 1.95
C ARG A 61 7.65 -1.70 2.23
N LEU A 62 6.71 -1.88 3.16
CA LEU A 62 5.85 -0.81 3.62
C LEU A 62 6.65 0.30 4.32
N SER A 63 7.65 -0.05 5.13
CA SER A 63 8.51 0.91 5.80
C SER A 63 9.35 1.72 4.80
N ASP A 64 9.87 1.07 3.75
CA ASP A 64 10.58 1.75 2.65
C ASP A 64 9.68 2.78 1.94
N ALA A 65 8.42 2.41 1.65
CA ALA A 65 7.43 3.31 1.08
C ALA A 65 7.08 4.48 2.02
N GLY A 66 6.95 4.21 3.31
CA GLY A 66 6.76 5.25 4.34
C GLY A 66 7.92 6.25 4.38
N LEU A 67 9.17 5.76 4.33
CA LEU A 67 10.36 6.60 4.26
C LEU A 67 10.39 7.46 2.99
N GLN A 68 10.02 6.89 1.84
CA GLN A 68 9.94 7.63 0.58
C GLN A 68 8.84 8.69 0.60
N ARG A 69 7.65 8.35 1.14
CA ARG A 69 6.49 9.23 1.11
C ARG A 69 6.57 10.36 2.13
N PHE A 70 7.16 10.10 3.28
CA PHE A 70 7.10 11.02 4.42
C PHE A 70 8.47 11.42 4.99
N GLY A 71 9.55 10.68 4.73
CA GLY A 71 10.87 10.92 5.32
C GLY A 71 11.14 10.10 6.59
N LYS A 72 12.24 10.40 7.29
CA LYS A 72 12.88 9.49 8.28
C LYS A 72 12.09 9.19 9.56
N GLU A 73 11.04 9.94 9.92
CA GLU A 73 10.43 9.88 11.27
C GLU A 73 8.90 9.94 11.30
N VAL A 74 8.20 9.36 10.32
CA VAL A 74 6.86 9.89 10.01
C VAL A 74 5.77 8.81 9.92
N GLY A 75 5.87 7.71 10.66
CA GLY A 75 4.69 6.88 10.81
C GLY A 75 4.79 5.68 11.73
N SER A 76 3.62 5.28 12.23
CA SER A 76 3.39 4.04 12.95
C SER A 76 2.78 2.99 12.03
N LEU A 77 3.12 1.73 12.27
CA LEU A 77 2.56 0.60 11.54
C LEU A 77 1.15 0.29 12.06
N ASP A 78 0.16 0.23 11.17
CA ASP A 78 -1.20 -0.19 11.45
C ASP A 78 -1.56 -1.45 10.65
N ARG A 79 -1.77 -2.56 11.35
CA ARG A 79 -2.14 -3.86 10.75
C ARG A 79 -3.63 -4.17 10.85
N THR A 80 -4.44 -3.24 11.33
CA THR A 80 -5.89 -3.47 11.46
C THR A 80 -6.56 -3.38 10.09
N MET A 81 -7.00 -4.54 9.57
CA MET A 81 -7.76 -4.67 8.33
C MET A 81 -9.21 -4.26 8.56
N ARG A 82 -9.59 -3.04 8.15
CA ARG A 82 -10.92 -2.47 8.43
C ARG A 82 -11.93 -2.75 7.33
N GLN A 83 -11.77 -2.12 6.17
CA GLN A 83 -12.77 -2.19 5.09
C GLN A 83 -12.78 -3.56 4.40
N ILE A 84 -11.62 -4.20 4.29
CA ILE A 84 -11.44 -5.50 3.62
C ILE A 84 -10.79 -6.46 4.64
N PRO A 85 -11.53 -6.86 5.69
CA PRO A 85 -10.99 -7.62 6.83
C PRO A 85 -10.49 -9.04 6.47
N GLU A 86 -10.90 -9.58 5.32
CA GLU A 86 -10.60 -10.91 4.80
C GLU A 86 -9.32 -10.99 3.96
N HIS A 87 -8.67 -9.86 3.68
CA HIS A 87 -7.46 -9.79 2.88
C HIS A 87 -6.36 -9.01 3.61
N PHE A 88 -5.24 -9.69 3.88
CA PHE A 88 -4.10 -9.11 4.58
C PHE A 88 -3.60 -7.83 3.92
N HIS A 89 -3.68 -6.74 4.69
CA HIS A 89 -3.06 -5.47 4.35
C HIS A 89 -2.66 -4.71 5.62
N ALA A 90 -1.67 -3.84 5.48
CA ALA A 90 -1.20 -2.97 6.56
C ALA A 90 -0.86 -1.58 6.00
N HIS A 91 -0.91 -0.57 6.87
CA HIS A 91 -0.64 0.82 6.53
C HIS A 91 0.51 1.38 7.35
N ILE A 92 1.21 2.37 6.78
CA ILE A 92 1.97 3.35 7.57
C ILE A 92 1.05 4.55 7.83
N ARG A 93 0.91 4.96 9.09
CA ARG A 93 0.16 6.16 9.48
C ARG A 93 1.08 7.17 10.14
N ASP A 94 1.27 8.32 9.50
CA ASP A 94 1.89 9.49 10.12
C ASP A 94 1.04 10.00 11.29
N PRO A 95 1.57 10.42 12.45
CA PRO A 95 0.78 11.06 13.50
C PRO A 95 -0.06 12.26 13.04
N GLN A 96 0.36 12.97 11.99
CA GLN A 96 -0.39 14.06 11.36
C GLN A 96 -1.18 13.61 10.12
N TRP A 97 -1.42 12.30 9.93
CA TRP A 97 -2.06 11.75 8.73
C TRP A 97 -3.41 12.39 8.43
N LEU A 98 -4.20 12.70 9.46
CA LEU A 98 -5.51 13.36 9.33
C LEU A 98 -5.38 14.78 8.75
N SER A 99 -4.43 15.58 9.24
CA SER A 99 -4.24 16.94 8.72
C SER A 99 -3.58 16.92 7.34
N ARG A 100 -2.63 16.01 7.10
CA ARG A 100 -1.98 15.84 5.79
C ARG A 100 -2.95 15.35 4.71
N ARG A 101 -3.92 14.51 5.04
CA ARG A 101 -4.97 14.07 4.10
C ARG A 101 -5.71 15.25 3.44
N TRP A 102 -5.87 16.37 4.16
CA TRP A 102 -6.56 17.56 3.65
C TRP A 102 -5.61 18.65 3.17
N ALA A 103 -4.39 18.72 3.70
CA ALA A 103 -3.43 19.79 3.43
C ALA A 103 -2.39 19.43 2.36
N GLU A 104 -2.08 18.15 2.17
CA GLU A 104 -1.17 17.70 1.13
C GLU A 104 -1.94 17.34 -0.11
N ALA A 105 -1.33 17.55 -1.28
CA ALA A 105 -1.84 16.94 -2.48
C ALA A 105 -1.97 15.43 -2.20
N PRO A 106 -3.12 14.80 -2.52
CA PRO A 106 -3.16 13.35 -2.67
C PRO A 106 -1.97 12.98 -3.53
N SER A 107 -1.38 11.82 -3.30
CA SER A 107 -0.33 11.31 -4.17
C SER A 107 -0.83 11.31 -5.61
N LYS A 108 -0.55 12.40 -6.33
CA LYS A 108 -1.09 12.67 -7.65
C LYS A 108 -0.19 11.92 -8.60
N TYR A 109 -0.71 10.79 -9.06
CA TYR A 109 -0.41 10.10 -10.30
C TYR A 109 0.79 10.65 -11.09
N SER A 110 1.92 9.95 -11.02
CA SER A 110 3.02 10.15 -11.98
C SER A 110 3.19 9.00 -12.97
N GLY A 111 2.13 8.20 -13.20
CA GLY A 111 2.05 7.41 -14.43
C GLY A 111 1.46 6.01 -14.30
N VAL A 112 0.14 5.92 -14.32
CA VAL A 112 -0.51 4.74 -14.89
C VAL A 112 -1.34 5.19 -16.07
N GLY A 113 -0.83 4.90 -17.28
CA GLY A 113 -1.48 5.09 -18.58
C GLY A 113 -0.92 6.16 -19.53
N GLY A 114 -0.04 7.08 -19.10
CA GLY A 114 0.41 8.22 -19.93
C GLY A 114 1.91 8.52 -19.89
N LEU A 115 2.41 9.23 -20.92
CA LEU A 115 3.82 9.65 -21.05
C LEU A 115 4.21 10.70 -19.98
N ARG A 116 5.41 10.52 -19.44
CA ARG A 116 6.03 11.29 -18.35
C ARG A 116 6.17 12.78 -18.68
N GLN A 117 5.61 13.68 -17.85
CA GLN A 117 5.96 15.11 -17.83
C GLN A 117 6.63 15.48 -16.50
N LEU A 118 7.82 16.07 -16.59
CA LEU A 118 8.50 16.69 -15.46
C LEU A 118 7.88 18.07 -15.21
N VAL A 119 7.30 18.27 -14.03
CA VAL A 119 6.89 19.61 -13.59
C VAL A 119 8.15 20.33 -13.10
N ARG A 120 8.39 21.53 -13.64
CA ARG A 120 9.60 22.34 -13.46
C ARG A 120 9.81 22.80 -12.03
#